data_AF-A0A4V6Y7S4-F1
#
_entry.id   AF-A0A4V6Y7S4-F1
#
_cell.length_a   1.000
_cell.length_b   1.000
_cell.length_c   1.000
_cell.angle_alpha   90.00
_cell.angle_beta   90.00
_cell.angle_gamma   90.00
#
_symmetry.space_group_name_H-M   'P 1'
#
loop_
_entity.id
_entity.type
_entity.pdbx_description
1 polymer ?
#
loop_
_entity_poly.entity_id
_entity_poly.type
_entity_poly.pdbx_seq_one_letter_code
_entity_poly.pdbx_strand_id
1 'polypeptide(L)'
;MLNYSYTDGNPICTKDFKLQAHLTFYRLFQLASSPWFEIYGSACDRPCDVLESALIHALAYIDEVLDFMIGDLSYVAYLRKQSELLNM
;
A
#
# COMPACT_ATOMS: atom_id res chain seq x y z
N MET A 1 -13.83 7.24 3.42
CA MET A 1 -13.50 5.82 3.67
C MET A 1 -12.93 5.25 2.38
N LEU A 2 -11.72 4.70 2.46
CA LEU A 2 -11.01 4.11 1.32
C LEU A 2 -11.69 2.77 0.97
N ASN A 3 -12.45 2.72 -0.11
CA ASN A 3 -13.25 1.55 -0.51
C ASN A 3 -12.52 0.71 -1.58
N TYR A 4 -11.31 0.26 -1.25
CA TYR A 4 -10.56 -0.69 -2.07
C TYR A 4 -10.18 -1.94 -1.29
N SER A 5 -10.03 -3.04 -2.02
CA SER A 5 -9.29 -4.22 -1.58
C SER A 5 -8.05 -4.36 -2.45
N TYR A 6 -7.05 -5.08 -1.96
CA TYR A 6 -5.89 -5.44 -2.77
C TYR A 6 -5.60 -6.93 -2.66
N THR A 7 -4.93 -7.46 -3.67
CA THR A 7 -4.33 -8.80 -3.65
C THR A 7 -2.84 -8.67 -3.85
N ASP A 8 -2.06 -9.40 -3.06
CA ASP A 8 -0.64 -9.58 -3.28
C ASP A 8 -0.39 -10.74 -4.24
N GLY A 9 0.27 -10.46 -5.36
CA GLY A 9 0.75 -11.49 -6.27
C GLY A 9 2.02 -12.15 -5.76
N ASN A 10 2.41 -13.27 -6.37
CA ASN A 10 3.76 -13.81 -6.16
C ASN A 10 4.80 -12.80 -6.71
N PRO A 11 5.90 -12.54 -5.98
CA PRO A 11 6.98 -11.71 -6.49
C PRO A 11 7.51 -12.22 -7.82
N ILE A 12 7.70 -11.30 -8.76
CA ILE A 12 8.20 -11.57 -10.10
C ILE A 12 9.73 -11.45 -10.08
N CYS A 13 10.41 -12.36 -10.76
CA CYS A 13 11.85 -12.26 -10.96
C CYS A 13 12.16 -11.31 -12.13
N THR A 14 12.96 -10.29 -11.86
CA THR A 14 13.43 -9.31 -12.84
C THR A 14 14.59 -9.88 -13.67
N LYS A 15 14.96 -9.19 -14.76
CA LYS A 15 16.12 -9.58 -15.60
C LYS A 15 17.45 -9.59 -14.84
N ASP A 16 17.55 -8.79 -13.78
CA ASP A 16 18.74 -8.68 -12.94
C ASP A 16 18.73 -9.68 -11.77
N PHE A 17 17.89 -10.72 -11.84
CA PHE A 17 17.73 -11.75 -10.81
C PHE A 17 17.25 -11.23 -9.45
N LYS A 18 16.67 -10.03 -9.42
CA LYS A 18 16.00 -9.47 -8.23
C LYS A 18 14.52 -9.80 -8.20
N LEU A 19 13.93 -9.81 -7.02
CA LEU A 19 12.51 -10.01 -6.82
C LEU A 19 11.77 -8.67 -6.80
N GLN A 20 10.58 -8.61 -7.38
CA GLN A 20 9.73 -7.43 -7.39
C GLN A 20 8.27 -7.82 -7.09
N ALA A 21 7.64 -7.17 -6.12
CA ALA A 21 6.26 -7.44 -5.74
C ALA A 21 5.34 -6.53 -6.53
N HIS A 22 4.15 -7.06 -6.72
CA HIS A 22 3.08 -6.42 -7.46
C HIS A 22 1.81 -6.52 -6.62
N LEU A 23 1.17 -5.38 -6.42
CA LEU A 23 -0.10 -5.26 -5.72
C LEU A 23 -1.17 -4.81 -6.71
N THR A 24 -2.26 -5.55 -6.75
CA THR A 24 -3.41 -5.22 -7.60
C THR A 24 -4.54 -4.69 -6.73
N PHE A 25 -5.02 -3.48 -7.01
CA PHE A 25 -6.08 -2.83 -6.26
C PHE A 25 -7.41 -2.91 -7.02
N TYR A 26 -8.49 -3.19 -6.31
CA TYR A 26 -9.85 -3.30 -6.84
C TYR A 26 -10.78 -2.37 -6.08
N ARG A 27 -11.79 -1.83 -6.76
CA ARG A 27 -12.91 -1.17 -6.06
C ARG A 27 -13.80 -2.24 -5.42
N LEU A 28 -14.19 -2.03 -4.17
CA LEU A 28 -15.03 -2.95 -3.37
C LEU A 28 -16.39 -3.32 -4.01
N PHE A 29 -16.82 -2.60 -5.06
CA PHE A 29 -18.09 -2.82 -5.77
C PHE A 29 -17.92 -3.12 -7.27
N GLN A 30 -16.69 -3.33 -7.74
CA GLN A 30 -16.41 -3.73 -9.12
C GLN A 30 -15.98 -5.21 -9.15
N LEU A 31 -16.31 -5.88 -10.27
CA LEU A 31 -15.91 -7.27 -10.48
C LEU A 31 -14.38 -7.36 -10.43
N ALA A 32 -13.84 -8.31 -9.65
CA ALA A 32 -12.40 -8.54 -9.50
C ALA A 32 -11.67 -8.89 -10.82
N SER A 33 -12.39 -8.98 -11.94
CA SER A 33 -11.84 -9.14 -13.27
C SER A 33 -11.25 -7.85 -13.86
N SER A 34 -11.50 -6.69 -13.25
CA SER A 34 -10.98 -5.40 -13.73
C SER A 34 -10.23 -4.69 -12.60
N PRO A 35 -8.90 -4.75 -12.59
CA PRO A 35 -8.12 -4.00 -11.62
C PRO A 35 -8.35 -2.50 -11.80
N TRP A 36 -8.37 -1.76 -10.70
CA TRP A 36 -8.51 -0.31 -10.71
C TRP A 36 -7.16 0.34 -10.98
N PHE A 37 -6.13 -0.10 -10.27
CA PHE A 37 -4.73 0.24 -10.54
C PHE A 37 -3.81 -0.83 -9.96
N GLU A 38 -2.56 -0.77 -10.38
CA GLU A 38 -1.51 -1.71 -10.00
C GLU A 38 -0.30 -0.95 -9.50
N ILE A 39 0.37 -1.49 -8.48
CA ILE A 39 1.57 -0.91 -7.90
C ILE A 39 2.69 -1.94 -7.93
N TYR A 40 3.84 -1.52 -8.44
CA TYR A 40 5.07 -2.29 -8.40
C TYR A 40 5.99 -1.71 -7.31
N GLY A 41 6.50 -2.56 -6.44
CA GLY A 41 7.56 -2.20 -5.50
C GLY A 41 8.91 -2.05 -6.20
N SER A 42 9.93 -1.71 -5.44
CA SER A 42 11.32 -1.77 -5.90
C SER A 42 11.77 -3.23 -6.09
N ALA A 43 12.73 -3.42 -7.01
CA ALA A 43 13.39 -4.71 -7.17
C ALA A 43 14.42 -4.90 -6.05
N CYS A 44 14.26 -5.95 -5.25
CA CYS A 44 15.06 -6.24 -4.06
C CYS A 44 15.59 -7.68 -4.08
N ASP A 45 16.69 -7.92 -3.35
CA ASP A 45 17.29 -9.26 -3.27
C ASP A 45 16.56 -10.17 -2.27
N ARG A 46 15.97 -9.59 -1.21
CA ARG A 46 15.32 -10.34 -0.13
C ARG A 46 13.80 -10.29 -0.25
N PRO A 47 13.09 -11.43 -0.21
CA PRO A 47 11.63 -11.47 -0.33
C PRO A 47 10.87 -10.53 0.63
N CYS A 48 11.35 -10.36 1.87
CA CYS A 48 10.72 -9.49 2.86
C CYS A 48 10.70 -8.02 2.42
N ASP A 49 11.79 -7.53 1.82
CA ASP A 49 11.94 -6.12 1.43
C ASP A 49 11.02 -5.78 0.25
N VAL A 50 10.69 -6.79 -0.55
CA VAL A 50 9.96 -6.63 -1.81
C VAL A 50 8.50 -6.24 -1.53
N LEU A 51 7.82 -6.95 -0.64
CA LEU A 51 6.43 -6.65 -0.28
C LEU A 51 6.32 -5.32 0.48
N GLU A 52 7.24 -5.09 1.44
CA GLU A 52 7.30 -3.82 2.17
C GLU A 52 7.47 -2.65 1.21
N SER A 53 8.38 -2.77 0.23
CA SER A 53 8.56 -1.75 -0.79
C SER A 53 7.27 -1.50 -1.57
N ALA A 54 6.57 -2.53 -2.05
CA ALA A 54 5.32 -2.34 -2.79
C ALA A 54 4.22 -1.68 -1.95
N LEU A 55 4.13 -1.99 -0.65
CA LEU A 55 3.20 -1.34 0.27
C LEU A 55 3.53 0.15 0.46
N ILE A 56 4.80 0.50 0.61
CA ILE A 56 5.23 1.92 0.71
C ILE A 56 4.86 2.69 -0.57
N HIS A 57 5.12 2.11 -1.75
CA HIS A 57 4.74 2.74 -3.01
C HIS A 57 3.23 2.89 -3.15
N ALA A 58 2.45 1.91 -2.65
CA ALA A 58 1.00 1.99 -2.67
C ALA A 58 0.50 3.13 -1.77
N LEU A 59 1.05 3.25 -0.56
CA LEU A 59 0.72 4.37 0.34
C LEU A 59 1.04 5.71 -0.30
N ALA A 60 2.22 5.87 -0.90
CA ALA A 60 2.60 7.10 -1.59
C ALA A 60 1.65 7.41 -2.76
N TYR A 61 1.32 6.41 -3.58
CA TYR A 61 0.37 6.59 -4.68
C TYR A 61 -1.03 6.99 -4.20
N ILE A 62 -1.53 6.37 -3.14
CA ILE A 62 -2.84 6.71 -2.56
C ILE A 62 -2.82 8.14 -2.01
N ASP A 63 -1.73 8.56 -1.36
CA ASP A 63 -1.58 9.90 -0.80
C ASP A 63 -1.48 10.96 -1.89
N GLU A 64 -0.53 10.79 -2.82
CA GLU A 64 -0.12 11.83 -3.78
C GLU A 64 -0.96 11.83 -5.06
N VAL A 65 -1.37 10.66 -5.56
CA VAL A 65 -2.05 10.53 -6.87
C VAL A 65 -3.56 10.46 -6.71
N LEU A 66 -4.03 9.77 -5.66
CA LEU A 66 -5.46 9.67 -5.38
C LEU A 66 -5.96 10.76 -4.41
N ASP A 67 -5.06 11.65 -3.96
CA ASP A 67 -5.35 12.84 -3.13
C ASP A 67 -6.10 12.50 -1.83
N PHE A 68 -5.77 11.35 -1.23
CA PHE A 68 -6.42 10.91 0.00
C PHE A 68 -5.87 11.53 1.28
N MET A 69 -4.75 12.27 1.19
CA MET A 69 -4.12 12.95 2.32
C MET A 69 -4.02 12.02 3.55
N ILE A 70 -3.38 10.86 3.38
CA ILE A 70 -3.17 9.86 4.44
C ILE A 70 -2.52 10.49 5.68
N GLY A 71 -1.68 11.52 5.47
CA GLY A 71 -1.11 12.34 6.55
C GLY A 71 -2.16 13.02 7.45
N ASP A 72 -3.30 13.41 6.90
CA ASP A 72 -4.30 14.23 7.62
C ASP A 72 -5.31 13.40 8.42
N LEU A 73 -5.71 12.23 7.90
CA LEU A 73 -6.70 11.38 8.55
C LEU A 73 -6.16 10.63 9.78
N SER A 74 -4.87 10.29 9.79
CA SER A 74 -4.25 9.46 10.85
C SER A 74 -3.61 10.30 11.96
N TYR A 75 -3.13 11.51 11.68
CA TYR A 75 -2.38 12.29 12.67
C TYR A 75 -3.25 12.75 13.85
N VAL A 76 -4.46 13.23 13.60
CA VAL A 76 -5.39 13.64 14.67
C VAL A 76 -5.84 12.44 15.52
N ALA A 77 -6.09 11.29 14.88
CA ALA A 77 -6.46 10.06 15.59
C ALA A 77 -5.28 9.51 16.41
N TYR A 78 -4.07 9.57 15.86
CA TYR A 78 -2.83 9.21 16.54
C TYR A 78 -2.57 10.11 17.75
N LEU A 79 -2.69 11.44 17.60
CA LEU A 79 -2.56 12.40 18.70
C LEU A 79 -3.59 12.16 19.80
N ARG A 80 -4.85 11.87 19.43
CA ARG A 80 -5.89 11.54 20.41
C ARG A 80 -5.52 10.29 21.21
N LYS A 81 -5.10 9.21 20.52
CA LYS A 81 -4.68 7.96 21.15
C LYS A 81 -3.44 8.14 22.04
N GLN A 82 -2.48 8.98 21.64
CA GLN A 82 -1.33 9.35 22.47
C GLN A 82 -1.77 10.12 23.73
N SER A 83 -2.72 11.07 23.60
CA SER A 83 -3.23 11.81 24.75
C SER A 83 -3.98 10.92 25.75
N GLU A 84 -4.69 9.89 25.27
CA GLU A 84 -5.38 8.92 26.12
C GLU A 84 -4.39 8.04 26.89
N LEU A 85 -3.26 7.67 26.26
CA LEU A 85 -2.20 6.88 26.89
C LEU A 85 -1.35 7.68 27.88
N LEU A 86 -1.22 9.00 27.70
CA LEU A 86 -0.47 9.89 28.60
C LEU A 86 -1.26 10.39 29.81
N ASN A 87 -2.59 10.22 29.79
CA ASN A 87 -3.51 10.60 30.89
C ASN A 87 -3.93 9.40 31.76
N MET A 88 -3.25 8.25 31.62
CA MET A 88 -3.33 7.08 32.52
C MET A 88 -2.13 7.04 33.46
#